data_AF-A0A9D9LWG6-F1
#
_entry.id   AF-A0A9D9LWG6-F1
#
_cell.length_a   1.000
_cell.length_b   1.000
_cell.length_c   1.000
_cell.angle_alpha   90.00
_cell.angle_beta   90.00
_cell.angle_gamma   90.00
#
_symmetry.space_group_name_H-M   'P 1'
#
loop_
_entity.id
_entity.type
_entity.pdbx_description
1 polymer ?
#
loop_
_entity_poly.entity_id
_entity_poly.type
_entity_poly.pdbx_seq_one_letter_code
_entity_poly.pdbx_strand_id
1 'polypeptide(L)'
;TDFAGIVKTAIDAGIDLVVAGAGFSRDMFALGKESGTPIVPIVSTAKLAKISEKLGASAVIVEGKEAGGHLGTDTSVREIIPEVRKAVKIPAIAAGGVLTGKDIKDLLDMGANGVQLGSRFASSVESNAAPALKEYYLKSKPEDITLIHSPVGLPGRAVRSPFSERVMKGPVPPDKCDACLKACKHNFCIIRALTRAQQGDVETGLVFTGEYMPKIDKILSVKEIFAQLKSEFAAL
;
A
#
# COMPACT_ATOMS: atom_id res chain seq x y z
N THR A 1 3.98 20.05 -5.76
CA THR A 1 2.77 19.25 -5.58
C THR A 1 1.78 19.99 -4.72
N ASP A 2 0.53 20.03 -5.18
CA ASP A 2 -0.61 20.59 -4.45
C ASP A 2 -1.27 19.52 -3.58
N PHE A 3 -0.51 18.99 -2.61
CA PHE A 3 -1.03 17.94 -1.72
C PHE A 3 -2.19 18.46 -0.86
N ALA A 4 -2.07 19.68 -0.34
CA ALA A 4 -3.10 20.31 0.48
C ALA A 4 -4.39 20.54 -0.33
N GLY A 5 -4.29 21.00 -1.58
CA GLY A 5 -5.45 21.16 -2.46
C GLY A 5 -6.16 19.85 -2.77
N ILE A 6 -5.43 18.74 -2.95
CA ILE A 6 -6.04 17.41 -3.13
C ILE A 6 -6.80 16.97 -1.86
N VAL A 7 -6.19 17.13 -0.68
CA VAL A 7 -6.86 16.80 0.60
C VAL A 7 -8.11 17.66 0.79
N LYS A 8 -8.02 18.96 0.53
CA LYS A 8 -9.17 19.87 0.64
C LYS A 8 -10.27 19.51 -0.35
N THR A 9 -9.92 19.17 -1.59
CA THR A 9 -10.89 18.74 -2.60
C THR A 9 -11.66 17.48 -2.14
N ALA A 10 -10.97 16.51 -1.54
CA ALA A 10 -11.62 15.31 -1.00
C ALA A 10 -12.57 15.63 0.17
N ILE A 11 -12.15 16.52 1.08
CA ILE A 11 -12.97 17.00 2.20
C ILE A 11 -14.21 17.76 1.69
N ASP A 12 -14.03 18.70 0.78
CA ASP A 12 -15.11 19.51 0.21
C ASP A 12 -16.13 18.64 -0.58
N ALA A 13 -15.68 17.51 -1.12
CA ALA A 13 -16.52 16.50 -1.76
C ALA A 13 -17.27 15.58 -0.77
N GLY A 14 -17.05 15.72 0.54
CA GLY A 14 -17.77 14.98 1.58
C GLY A 14 -17.24 13.56 1.85
N ILE A 15 -15.93 13.33 1.69
CA ILE A 15 -15.32 12.02 2.02
C ILE A 15 -15.42 11.70 3.53
N ASP A 16 -15.66 10.43 3.86
CA ASP A 16 -15.78 10.00 5.27
C ASP A 16 -14.45 9.94 6.02
N LEU A 17 -13.33 9.75 5.32
CA LEU A 17 -11.97 9.74 5.89
C LEU A 17 -10.91 9.93 4.79
N VAL A 18 -9.71 10.36 5.19
CA VAL A 18 -8.55 10.45 4.30
C VAL A 18 -7.43 9.53 4.79
N VAL A 19 -7.03 8.57 3.95
CA VAL A 19 -5.81 7.78 4.16
C VAL A 19 -4.61 8.48 3.52
N ALA A 20 -3.57 8.77 4.31
CA ALA A 20 -2.30 9.27 3.77
C ALA A 20 -1.26 8.15 3.71
N GLY A 21 -0.75 7.89 2.50
CA GLY A 21 0.23 6.84 2.24
C GLY A 21 1.65 7.14 2.75
N ALA A 22 2.65 6.87 1.92
CA ALA A 22 4.07 7.00 2.28
C ALA A 22 4.44 8.45 2.65
N GLY A 23 4.57 8.69 3.95
CA GLY A 23 4.81 10.01 4.52
C GLY A 23 3.53 10.87 4.58
N PHE A 24 3.50 11.81 5.52
CA PHE A 24 2.40 12.75 5.69
C PHE A 24 2.91 14.17 5.93
N SER A 25 2.21 15.16 5.38
CA SER A 25 2.41 16.55 5.80
C SER A 25 1.73 16.76 7.14
N ARG A 26 2.37 17.49 8.07
CA ARG A 26 1.72 17.85 9.34
C ARG A 26 0.45 18.68 9.12
N ASP A 27 0.41 19.45 8.04
CA ASP A 27 -0.69 20.35 7.70
C ASP A 27 -2.01 19.59 7.47
N MET A 28 -1.95 18.32 7.05
CA MET A 28 -3.15 17.55 6.77
C MET A 28 -3.99 17.26 8.02
N PHE A 29 -3.35 17.17 9.19
CA PHE A 29 -4.08 16.96 10.44
C PHE A 29 -4.80 18.24 10.88
N ALA A 30 -4.25 19.42 10.56
CA ALA A 30 -4.95 20.68 10.76
C ALA A 30 -6.20 20.75 9.88
N LEU A 31 -6.08 20.39 8.59
CA LEU A 31 -7.22 20.31 7.67
C LEU A 31 -8.30 19.32 8.15
N GLY A 32 -7.89 18.13 8.61
CA GLY A 32 -8.80 17.15 9.19
C GLY A 32 -9.50 17.67 10.44
N LYS A 33 -8.77 18.34 11.33
CA LYS A 33 -9.35 18.93 12.56
C LYS A 33 -10.33 20.07 12.25
N GLU A 34 -10.01 20.94 11.29
CA GLU A 34 -10.86 22.06 10.88
C GLU A 34 -12.16 21.59 10.23
N SER A 35 -12.09 20.55 9.41
CA SER A 35 -13.25 19.98 8.71
C SER A 35 -14.03 18.95 9.52
N GLY A 36 -13.44 18.37 10.55
CA GLY A 36 -13.95 17.18 11.23
C GLY A 36 -13.72 15.87 10.48
N THR A 37 -13.04 15.89 9.33
CA THR A 37 -12.76 14.68 8.53
C THR A 37 -11.63 13.86 9.16
N PRO A 38 -11.84 12.58 9.48
CA PRO A 38 -10.80 11.69 10.00
C PRO A 38 -9.58 11.57 9.10
N ILE A 39 -8.39 11.71 9.70
CA ILE A 39 -7.11 11.50 9.03
C ILE A 39 -6.45 10.21 9.53
N VAL A 40 -6.10 9.33 8.61
CA VAL A 40 -5.52 8.01 8.89
C VAL A 40 -4.21 7.83 8.13
N PRO A 41 -3.05 8.17 8.71
CA PRO A 41 -1.77 7.98 8.05
C PRO A 41 -1.31 6.51 8.09
N ILE A 42 -0.56 6.11 7.06
CA ILE A 42 0.23 4.89 7.05
C ILE A 42 1.56 5.14 7.76
N VAL A 43 1.90 4.27 8.70
CA VAL A 43 3.12 4.33 9.52
C VAL A 43 3.79 2.95 9.58
N SER A 44 5.11 2.94 9.76
CA SER A 44 5.90 1.70 9.84
C SER A 44 6.58 1.48 11.20
N THR A 45 6.35 2.37 12.18
CA THR A 45 6.96 2.29 13.51
C THR A 45 6.05 2.83 14.61
N ALA A 46 6.22 2.34 15.83
CA ALA A 46 5.56 2.87 17.04
C ALA A 46 5.86 4.37 17.27
N LYS A 47 7.07 4.83 16.93
CA LYS A 47 7.46 6.24 17.01
C LYS A 47 6.61 7.11 16.09
N LEU A 48 6.44 6.71 14.83
CA LEU A 48 5.60 7.44 13.86
C LEU A 48 4.12 7.37 14.22
N ALA A 49 3.65 6.24 14.74
CA ALA A 49 2.28 6.12 15.27
C ALA A 49 2.02 7.14 16.39
N LYS A 50 2.92 7.23 17.37
CA LYS A 50 2.81 8.19 18.49
C LYS A 50 2.87 9.65 18.03
N ILE A 51 3.68 9.95 17.01
CA ILE A 51 3.70 11.29 16.39
C ILE A 51 2.36 11.57 15.71
N SER A 52 1.82 10.60 14.97
CA SER A 52 0.54 10.74 14.27
C SER A 52 -0.62 10.97 15.23
N GLU A 53 -0.71 10.19 16.32
CA GLU A 53 -1.70 10.38 17.37
C GLU A 53 -1.62 11.79 17.98
N LYS A 54 -0.41 12.25 18.32
CA LYS A 54 -0.20 13.62 18.86
C LYS A 54 -0.62 14.72 17.90
N LEU A 55 -0.52 14.48 16.59
CA LEU A 55 -0.92 15.44 15.57
C LEU A 55 -2.44 15.41 15.31
N GLY A 56 -3.17 14.42 15.83
CA GLY A 56 -4.63 14.33 15.69
C GLY A 56 -5.10 13.26 14.71
N ALA A 57 -4.27 12.26 14.39
CA ALA A 57 -4.72 11.10 13.63
C ALA A 57 -5.90 10.40 14.32
N SER A 58 -6.93 10.03 13.56
CA SER A 58 -8.10 9.30 14.08
C SER A 58 -7.85 7.80 14.21
N ALA A 59 -6.95 7.27 13.39
CA ALA A 59 -6.43 5.91 13.44
C ALA A 59 -5.05 5.89 12.74
N VAL A 60 -4.34 4.77 12.80
CA VAL A 60 -3.12 4.55 12.00
C VAL A 60 -3.22 3.24 11.24
N ILE A 61 -2.72 3.21 10.01
CA ILE A 61 -2.46 1.96 9.29
C ILE A 61 -1.00 1.60 9.51
N VAL A 62 -0.74 0.46 10.13
CA VAL A 62 0.59 -0.05 10.43
C VAL A 62 1.02 -0.98 9.31
N GLU A 63 1.91 -0.50 8.47
CA GLU A 63 2.38 -1.24 7.29
C GLU A 63 3.73 -1.88 7.57
N GLY A 64 3.77 -3.21 7.45
CA GLY A 64 4.99 -4.01 7.61
C GLY A 64 5.69 -4.32 6.29
N LYS A 65 6.81 -5.03 6.40
CA LYS A 65 7.64 -5.38 5.26
C LYS A 65 6.89 -6.15 4.20
N GLU A 66 5.81 -6.87 4.51
CA GLU A 66 5.08 -7.76 3.59
C GLU A 66 4.17 -7.01 2.60
N ALA A 67 4.04 -5.69 2.76
CA ALA A 67 3.22 -4.83 1.90
C ALA A 67 3.76 -4.72 0.47
N GLY A 68 2.96 -4.13 -0.42
CA GLY A 68 3.35 -3.87 -1.80
C GLY A 68 3.60 -2.39 -2.06
N GLY A 69 4.36 -2.08 -3.11
CA GLY A 69 4.77 -0.70 -3.36
C GLY A 69 5.85 -0.26 -2.38
N HIS A 70 5.87 1.02 -2.03
CA HIS A 70 6.92 1.59 -1.18
C HIS A 70 6.90 1.01 0.23
N LEU A 71 8.07 0.65 0.75
CA LEU A 71 8.20 0.07 2.09
C LEU A 71 8.87 1.07 3.04
N GLY A 72 8.24 1.29 4.19
CA GLY A 72 8.78 2.13 5.28
C GLY A 72 9.61 1.36 6.31
N THR A 73 9.77 0.04 6.15
CA THR A 73 10.44 -0.86 7.08
C THR A 73 10.79 -2.20 6.42
N ASP A 74 11.74 -2.92 7.00
CA ASP A 74 12.09 -4.31 6.75
C ASP A 74 11.57 -5.26 7.84
N THR A 75 10.78 -4.75 8.80
CA THR A 75 10.20 -5.50 9.91
C THR A 75 8.78 -5.97 9.59
N SER A 76 8.41 -7.18 10.03
CA SER A 76 7.06 -7.72 9.81
C SER A 76 5.99 -6.88 10.48
N VAL A 77 4.81 -6.75 9.86
CA VAL A 77 3.65 -6.11 10.51
C VAL A 77 3.27 -6.82 11.82
N ARG A 78 3.51 -8.14 11.90
CA ARG A 78 3.23 -8.97 13.09
C ARG A 78 4.11 -8.60 14.29
N GLU A 79 5.30 -8.05 14.03
CA GLU A 79 6.20 -7.56 15.07
C GLU A 79 5.91 -6.10 15.43
N ILE A 80 5.48 -5.29 14.45
CA ILE A 80 5.26 -3.85 14.66
C ILE A 80 3.93 -3.58 15.39
N ILE A 81 2.87 -4.36 15.10
CA ILE A 81 1.54 -4.15 15.67
C ILE A 81 1.56 -4.14 17.20
N PRO A 82 2.12 -5.14 17.91
CA PRO A 82 2.17 -5.13 19.37
C PRO A 82 2.85 -3.88 19.94
N GLU A 83 3.94 -3.42 19.32
CA GLU A 83 4.68 -2.23 19.74
C GLU A 83 3.86 -0.94 19.50
N VAL A 84 3.15 -0.84 18.37
CA VAL A 84 2.24 0.27 18.11
C VAL A 84 1.10 0.29 19.13
N ARG A 85 0.50 -0.87 19.44
CA ARG A 85 -0.60 -0.96 20.41
C ARG A 85 -0.19 -0.54 21.82
N LYS A 86 1.07 -0.74 22.21
CA LYS A 86 1.62 -0.21 23.47
C LYS A 86 1.83 1.32 23.42
N ALA A 87 2.09 1.88 22.24
CA ALA A 87 2.51 3.26 22.07
C ALA A 87 1.37 4.27 21.87
N VAL A 88 0.22 3.84 21.35
CA VAL A 88 -0.94 4.70 21.03
C VAL A 88 -2.26 4.12 21.53
N LYS A 89 -3.24 4.99 21.74
CA LYS A 89 -4.61 4.62 22.15
C LYS A 89 -5.57 4.57 20.97
N ILE A 90 -5.34 5.37 19.93
CA ILE A 90 -6.15 5.37 18.70
C ILE A 90 -6.13 3.98 18.01
N PRO A 91 -7.14 3.64 17.18
CA PRO A 91 -7.17 2.37 16.46
C PRO A 91 -5.95 2.16 15.57
N ALA A 92 -5.44 0.93 15.52
CA ALA A 92 -4.35 0.52 14.64
C ALA A 92 -4.81 -0.58 13.68
N ILE A 93 -4.66 -0.34 12.38
CA ILE A 93 -5.08 -1.24 11.29
C ILE A 93 -3.82 -1.89 10.70
N ALA A 94 -3.72 -3.21 10.71
CA ALA A 94 -2.54 -3.91 10.20
C ALA A 94 -2.56 -4.03 8.67
N ALA A 95 -1.45 -3.73 8.00
CA ALA A 95 -1.28 -3.84 6.56
C ALA A 95 0.00 -4.59 6.18
N GLY A 96 -0.11 -5.45 5.16
CA GLY A 96 0.98 -6.27 4.66
C GLY A 96 0.78 -7.76 4.97
N GLY A 97 0.87 -8.60 3.93
CA GLY A 97 0.84 -10.06 4.10
C GLY A 97 -0.48 -10.65 4.63
N VAL A 98 -1.61 -9.96 4.44
CA VAL A 98 -2.95 -10.45 4.83
C VAL A 98 -3.68 -10.97 3.59
N LEU A 99 -4.03 -12.26 3.57
CA LEU A 99 -4.73 -12.88 2.44
C LEU A 99 -5.94 -13.74 2.85
N THR A 100 -5.94 -14.26 4.08
CA THR A 100 -6.92 -15.25 4.57
C THR A 100 -7.60 -14.78 5.85
N GLY A 101 -8.73 -15.40 6.21
CA GLY A 101 -9.40 -15.17 7.49
C GLY A 101 -8.51 -15.51 8.70
N LYS A 102 -7.59 -16.48 8.56
CA LYS A 102 -6.59 -16.78 9.58
C LYS A 102 -5.60 -15.62 9.77
N ASP A 103 -5.10 -15.02 8.69
CA ASP A 103 -4.21 -13.86 8.80
C ASP A 103 -4.89 -12.70 9.54
N ILE A 104 -6.20 -12.51 9.30
CA ILE A 104 -7.02 -11.52 9.99
C ILE A 104 -7.07 -11.84 11.48
N LYS A 105 -7.45 -13.07 11.84
CA LYS A 105 -7.54 -13.53 13.23
C LYS A 105 -6.22 -13.35 13.98
N ASP A 106 -5.12 -13.81 13.39
CA ASP A 106 -3.78 -13.70 13.99
C ASP A 106 -3.43 -12.23 14.30
N LEU A 107 -3.71 -11.30 13.38
CA LEU A 107 -3.39 -9.88 13.57
C LEU A 107 -4.31 -9.18 14.58
N LEU A 108 -5.60 -9.56 14.62
CA LEU A 108 -6.52 -9.07 15.65
C LEU A 108 -6.09 -9.58 17.04
N ASP A 109 -5.64 -10.84 17.15
CA ASP A 109 -5.11 -11.41 18.40
C ASP A 109 -3.82 -10.70 18.86
N MET A 110 -3.02 -10.22 17.92
CA MET A 110 -1.85 -9.36 18.19
C MET A 110 -2.22 -7.93 18.59
N GLY A 111 -3.52 -7.59 18.58
CA GLY A 111 -4.07 -6.33 19.07
C GLY A 111 -4.44 -5.32 17.98
N ALA A 112 -4.36 -5.68 16.69
CA ALA A 112 -4.89 -4.82 15.63
C ALA A 112 -6.41 -4.64 15.79
N ASN A 113 -6.92 -3.48 15.37
CA ASN A 113 -8.36 -3.16 15.35
C ASN A 113 -9.01 -3.47 13.99
N GLY A 114 -8.22 -3.84 13.00
CA GLY A 114 -8.63 -4.14 11.65
C GLY A 114 -7.43 -4.49 10.78
N VAL A 115 -7.70 -4.84 9.52
CA VAL A 115 -6.67 -5.14 8.53
C VAL A 115 -6.90 -4.36 7.24
N GLN A 116 -5.83 -4.12 6.48
CA GLN A 116 -5.86 -3.57 5.14
C GLN A 116 -5.19 -4.54 4.16
N LEU A 117 -5.92 -4.88 3.09
CA LEU A 117 -5.45 -5.78 2.04
C LEU A 117 -5.27 -5.00 0.73
N GLY A 118 -4.15 -5.23 0.04
CA GLY A 118 -3.88 -4.64 -1.28
C GLY A 118 -3.87 -5.68 -2.40
N SER A 119 -2.85 -6.55 -2.39
CA SER A 119 -2.59 -7.53 -3.46
C SER A 119 -3.78 -8.44 -3.78
N ARG A 120 -4.55 -8.84 -2.77
CA ARG A 120 -5.75 -9.69 -2.93
C ARG A 120 -6.84 -8.99 -3.76
N PHE A 121 -7.00 -7.68 -3.59
CA PHE A 121 -7.97 -6.88 -4.34
C PHE A 121 -7.43 -6.35 -5.67
N ALA A 122 -6.12 -6.13 -5.79
CA ALA A 122 -5.51 -5.75 -7.07
C ALA A 122 -5.78 -6.78 -8.19
N SER A 123 -5.91 -8.06 -7.80
CA SER A 123 -6.21 -9.20 -8.67
C SER A 123 -7.71 -9.58 -8.71
N SER A 124 -8.64 -8.74 -8.22
CA SER A 124 -10.08 -9.04 -8.25
C SER A 124 -10.71 -8.83 -9.63
N VAL A 125 -11.92 -9.33 -9.84
CA VAL A 125 -12.69 -9.08 -11.07
C VAL A 125 -12.92 -7.58 -11.29
N GLU A 126 -13.32 -6.87 -10.25
CA GLU A 126 -13.71 -5.44 -10.26
C GLU A 126 -12.52 -4.48 -10.35
N SER A 127 -11.30 -4.95 -10.06
CA SER A 127 -10.08 -4.18 -10.29
C SER A 127 -9.99 -3.75 -11.76
N ASN A 128 -9.74 -2.46 -12.00
CA ASN A 128 -9.61 -1.89 -13.35
C ASN A 128 -8.24 -2.16 -14.00
N ALA A 129 -7.44 -3.05 -13.43
CA ALA A 129 -6.24 -3.58 -14.06
C ALA A 129 -6.61 -4.41 -15.30
N ALA A 130 -5.86 -4.21 -16.39
CA ALA A 130 -6.00 -5.03 -17.59
C ALA A 130 -5.79 -6.52 -17.27
N PRO A 131 -6.44 -7.45 -18.01
CA PRO A 131 -6.29 -8.89 -17.81
C PRO A 131 -4.83 -9.34 -17.77
N ALA A 132 -3.98 -8.79 -18.64
CA ALA A 132 -2.55 -9.11 -18.70
C ALA A 132 -1.83 -8.85 -17.35
N LEU A 133 -2.17 -7.78 -16.63
CA LEU A 133 -1.59 -7.50 -15.31
C LEU A 133 -2.06 -8.52 -14.27
N LYS A 134 -3.34 -8.87 -14.27
CA LYS A 134 -3.89 -9.88 -13.35
C LYS A 134 -3.28 -11.26 -13.60
N GLU A 135 -3.15 -11.65 -14.86
CA GLU A 135 -2.43 -12.87 -15.24
C GLU A 135 -0.97 -12.86 -14.81
N TYR A 136 -0.30 -11.71 -14.93
CA TYR A 136 1.09 -11.55 -14.51
C TYR A 136 1.26 -11.79 -13.02
N TYR A 137 0.32 -11.28 -12.21
CA TYR A 137 0.26 -11.57 -10.78
C TYR A 137 0.11 -13.07 -10.50
N LEU A 138 -0.86 -13.74 -11.15
CA LEU A 138 -1.15 -15.17 -10.94
C LEU A 138 0.02 -16.09 -11.38
N LYS A 139 0.81 -15.66 -12.36
CA LYS A 139 1.98 -16.42 -12.86
C LYS A 139 3.23 -16.20 -12.01
N SER A 140 3.23 -15.22 -11.10
CA SER A 140 4.39 -14.89 -10.28
C SER A 140 4.72 -15.98 -9.27
N LYS A 141 6.01 -16.23 -9.08
CA LYS A 141 6.56 -17.19 -8.11
C LYS A 141 7.26 -16.46 -6.96
N PRO A 142 7.53 -17.13 -5.83
CA PRO A 142 8.26 -16.54 -4.71
C PRO A 142 9.57 -15.85 -5.11
N GLU A 143 10.33 -16.45 -6.03
CA GLU A 143 11.60 -15.91 -6.54
C GLU A 143 11.45 -14.67 -7.43
N ASP A 144 10.25 -14.40 -7.96
CA ASP A 144 9.97 -13.23 -8.78
C ASP A 144 9.71 -11.98 -7.93
N ILE A 145 9.45 -12.14 -6.62
CA ILE A 145 9.17 -11.01 -5.75
C ILE A 145 10.49 -10.33 -5.38
N THR A 146 10.64 -9.09 -5.80
CA THR A 146 11.89 -8.34 -5.66
C THR A 146 11.68 -6.92 -5.14
N LEU A 147 12.77 -6.32 -4.68
CA LEU A 147 12.82 -4.92 -4.27
C LEU A 147 13.48 -4.09 -5.37
N ILE A 148 12.85 -2.97 -5.70
CA ILE A 148 13.40 -1.94 -6.58
C ILE A 148 13.66 -0.65 -5.80
N HIS A 149 14.60 0.17 -6.27
CA HIS A 149 14.81 1.50 -5.72
C HIS A 149 13.98 2.53 -6.47
N SER A 150 12.99 3.10 -5.78
CA SER A 150 12.08 4.09 -6.38
C SER A 150 12.77 5.43 -6.68
N PRO A 151 12.16 6.27 -7.53
CA PRO A 151 12.67 7.61 -7.82
C PRO A 151 12.64 8.56 -6.62
N VAL A 152 11.92 8.21 -5.55
CA VAL A 152 11.89 8.96 -4.29
C VAL A 152 12.88 8.43 -3.26
N GLY A 153 13.71 7.44 -3.64
CA GLY A 153 14.76 6.89 -2.77
C GLY A 153 14.27 5.85 -1.76
N LEU A 154 12.99 5.48 -1.78
CA LEU A 154 12.43 4.43 -0.94
C LEU A 154 12.49 3.07 -1.66
N PRO A 155 12.72 1.95 -0.94
CA PRO A 155 12.55 0.63 -1.50
C PRO A 155 11.07 0.42 -1.88
N GLY A 156 10.82 -0.25 -3.01
CA GLY A 156 9.49 -0.64 -3.44
C GLY A 156 9.43 -2.12 -3.81
N ARG A 157 8.39 -2.84 -3.41
CA ARG A 157 8.21 -4.25 -3.78
C ARG A 157 7.42 -4.40 -5.07
N ALA A 158 7.97 -5.19 -5.99
CA ALA A 158 7.40 -5.50 -7.29
C ALA A 158 7.55 -6.98 -7.65
N VAL A 159 6.71 -7.45 -8.58
CA VAL A 159 7.01 -8.65 -9.36
C VAL A 159 8.11 -8.27 -10.33
N ARG A 160 9.15 -9.11 -10.42
CA ARG A 160 10.24 -8.98 -11.39
C ARG A 160 9.65 -8.99 -12.80
N SER A 161 9.83 -7.87 -13.49
CA SER A 161 9.49 -7.66 -14.90
C SER A 161 10.70 -7.18 -15.70
N PRO A 162 10.68 -7.29 -17.05
CA PRO A 162 11.75 -6.76 -17.90
C PRO A 162 12.04 -5.28 -17.62
N PHE A 163 11.01 -4.48 -17.33
CA PHE A 163 11.19 -3.11 -16.87
C PHE A 163 11.91 -3.01 -15.52
N SER A 164 11.49 -3.76 -14.50
CA SER A 164 12.15 -3.71 -13.19
C SER A 164 13.62 -4.14 -13.28
N GLU A 165 13.95 -5.10 -14.14
CA GLU A 165 15.33 -5.55 -14.34
C GLU A 165 16.20 -4.48 -14.98
N ARG A 166 15.65 -3.74 -15.95
CA ARG A 166 16.33 -2.57 -16.52
C ARG A 166 16.58 -1.50 -15.46
N VAL A 167 15.57 -1.17 -14.66
CA VAL A 167 15.70 -0.19 -13.56
C VAL A 167 16.73 -0.62 -12.51
N MET A 168 16.83 -1.91 -12.22
CA MET A 168 17.85 -2.45 -11.30
C MET A 168 19.27 -2.41 -11.88
N LYS A 169 19.41 -2.46 -13.21
CA LYS A 169 20.72 -2.35 -13.90
C LYS A 169 21.17 -0.89 -14.10
N GLY A 170 20.24 0.06 -14.16
CA GLY A 170 20.55 1.48 -14.37
C GLY A 170 19.31 2.36 -14.56
N PRO A 171 19.49 3.67 -14.70
CA PRO A 171 18.38 4.59 -14.92
C PRO A 171 17.71 4.36 -16.29
N VAL A 172 16.38 4.41 -16.29
CA VAL A 172 15.48 4.41 -17.45
C VAL A 172 14.67 5.70 -17.41
N PRO A 173 15.29 6.87 -17.65
CA PRO A 173 14.66 8.17 -17.47
C PRO A 173 13.47 8.35 -18.43
N PRO A 174 12.43 9.11 -18.04
CA PRO A 174 11.29 9.35 -18.91
C PRO A 174 11.61 10.41 -19.97
N ASP A 175 11.03 10.26 -21.17
CA ASP A 175 11.16 11.26 -22.25
C ASP A 175 10.50 12.60 -21.90
N LYS A 176 9.47 12.57 -21.05
CA LYS A 176 8.76 13.76 -20.55
C LYS A 176 8.51 13.62 -19.06
N CYS A 177 8.74 14.70 -18.31
CA CYS A 177 8.49 14.77 -16.88
C CYS A 177 7.45 15.85 -16.56
N ASP A 178 6.40 15.46 -15.85
CA ASP A 178 5.29 16.34 -15.48
C ASP A 178 5.57 17.13 -14.19
N ALA A 179 6.82 17.10 -13.69
CA ALA A 179 7.26 17.71 -12.43
C ALA A 179 6.34 17.41 -11.22
N CYS A 180 5.76 16.20 -11.21
CA CYS A 180 4.74 15.78 -10.27
C CYS A 180 5.22 15.61 -8.82
N LEU A 181 6.51 15.76 -8.52
CA LEU A 181 7.08 15.66 -7.17
C LEU A 181 8.12 16.76 -6.97
N LYS A 182 8.19 17.33 -5.75
CA LYS A 182 9.22 18.31 -5.40
C LYS A 182 10.64 17.70 -5.42
N ALA A 183 10.75 16.42 -5.02
CA ALA A 183 11.99 15.67 -5.00
C ALA A 183 11.79 14.34 -5.74
N CYS A 184 12.49 14.16 -6.86
CA CYS A 184 12.49 12.95 -7.68
C CYS A 184 13.87 12.80 -8.30
N LYS A 185 14.45 11.59 -8.24
CA LYS A 185 15.76 11.28 -8.84
C LYS A 185 15.73 11.16 -10.36
N HIS A 186 14.54 11.10 -10.97
CA HIS A 186 14.34 10.94 -12.42
C HIS A 186 15.01 9.68 -13.03
N ASN A 187 15.38 8.70 -12.20
CA ASN A 187 15.94 7.42 -12.67
C ASN A 187 14.90 6.57 -13.41
N PHE A 188 13.61 6.74 -13.14
CA PHE A 188 12.50 6.37 -14.02
C PHE A 188 11.23 7.12 -13.61
N CYS A 189 10.20 7.13 -14.47
CA CYS A 189 8.90 7.68 -14.08
C CYS A 189 7.99 6.58 -13.52
N ILE A 190 7.79 6.59 -12.20
CA ILE A 190 6.98 5.59 -11.50
C ILE A 190 5.50 5.64 -11.91
N ILE A 191 4.90 6.82 -12.03
CA ILE A 191 3.48 6.97 -12.42
C ILE A 191 3.25 6.35 -13.79
N ARG A 192 4.07 6.72 -14.79
CA ARG A 192 3.94 6.18 -16.15
C ARG A 192 4.18 4.68 -16.20
N ALA A 193 5.14 4.16 -15.44
CA ALA A 193 5.39 2.72 -15.38
C ALA A 193 4.23 1.94 -14.74
N LEU A 194 3.62 2.48 -13.68
CA LEU A 194 2.43 1.88 -13.05
C LEU A 194 1.22 1.95 -13.99
N THR A 195 1.00 3.07 -14.69
CA THR A 195 -0.08 3.22 -15.68
C THR A 195 0.06 2.20 -16.81
N ARG A 196 1.27 2.00 -17.35
CA ARG A 196 1.52 1.00 -18.40
C ARG A 196 1.16 -0.41 -17.92
N ALA A 197 1.62 -0.80 -16.73
CA ALA A 197 1.25 -2.08 -16.14
C ALA A 197 -0.28 -2.19 -15.96
N GLN A 198 -0.93 -1.16 -15.42
CA GLN A 198 -2.39 -1.12 -15.23
C GLN A 198 -3.16 -1.27 -16.55
N GLN A 199 -2.61 -0.76 -17.66
CA GLN A 199 -3.16 -0.90 -19.02
C GLN A 199 -2.77 -2.21 -19.74
N GLY A 200 -1.98 -3.07 -19.09
CA GLY A 200 -1.62 -4.40 -19.60
C GLY A 200 -0.23 -4.51 -20.24
N ASP A 201 0.50 -3.41 -20.33
CA ASP A 201 1.91 -3.44 -20.73
C ASP A 201 2.79 -3.79 -19.52
N VAL A 202 2.97 -5.10 -19.32
CA VAL A 202 3.83 -5.67 -18.27
C VAL A 202 5.30 -5.80 -18.70
N GLU A 203 5.61 -5.52 -19.97
CA GLU A 203 6.96 -5.51 -20.53
C GLU A 203 7.72 -4.24 -20.11
N THR A 204 7.06 -3.10 -20.28
CA THR A 204 7.62 -1.79 -19.93
C THR A 204 6.99 -1.19 -18.67
N GLY A 205 6.01 -1.87 -18.07
CA GLY A 205 5.35 -1.46 -16.84
C GLY A 205 6.06 -1.90 -15.56
N LEU A 206 5.79 -1.18 -14.48
CA LEU A 206 6.18 -1.57 -13.12
C LEU A 206 5.01 -2.28 -12.45
N VAL A 207 5.24 -3.51 -11.98
CA VAL A 207 4.21 -4.35 -11.39
C VAL A 207 4.39 -4.39 -9.86
N PHE A 208 3.86 -3.40 -9.14
CA PHE A 208 3.89 -3.42 -7.68
C PHE A 208 3.05 -4.54 -7.08
N THR A 209 3.55 -5.12 -6.00
CA THR A 209 2.96 -6.31 -5.38
C THR A 209 3.41 -6.49 -3.94
N GLY A 210 2.58 -7.16 -3.12
CA GLY A 210 2.96 -7.62 -1.79
C GLY A 210 3.75 -8.92 -1.82
N GLU A 211 4.37 -9.27 -0.70
CA GLU A 211 5.25 -10.45 -0.59
C GLU A 211 4.54 -11.77 -0.95
N TYR A 212 3.26 -11.86 -0.63
CA TYR A 212 2.49 -13.10 -0.75
C TYR A 212 1.65 -13.19 -2.02
N MET A 213 1.91 -12.36 -3.03
CA MET A 213 1.23 -12.49 -4.33
C MET A 213 1.30 -13.90 -4.93
N PRO A 214 2.41 -14.65 -4.83
CA PRO A 214 2.47 -16.03 -5.33
C PRO A 214 1.51 -17.01 -4.63
N LYS A 215 0.90 -16.63 -3.50
CA LYS A 215 -0.14 -17.42 -2.83
C LYS A 215 -1.54 -17.15 -3.39
N ILE A 216 -1.69 -16.19 -4.30
CA ILE A 216 -2.93 -15.88 -4.99
C ILE A 216 -2.97 -16.65 -6.31
N ASP A 217 -3.78 -17.70 -6.37
CA ASP A 217 -3.89 -18.61 -7.52
C ASP A 217 -5.15 -18.39 -8.37
N LYS A 218 -6.11 -17.61 -7.86
CA LYS A 218 -7.41 -17.38 -8.50
C LYS A 218 -7.79 -15.90 -8.49
N ILE A 219 -8.39 -15.46 -9.58
CA ILE A 219 -9.11 -14.19 -9.67
C ILE A 219 -10.51 -14.42 -9.11
N LEU A 220 -10.87 -13.67 -8.07
CA LEU A 220 -12.17 -13.72 -7.41
C LEU A 220 -12.83 -12.36 -7.51
N SER A 221 -14.16 -12.32 -7.50
CA SER A 221 -14.88 -11.05 -7.28
C SER A 221 -14.62 -10.53 -5.87
N VAL A 222 -14.75 -9.22 -5.67
CA VAL A 222 -14.70 -8.58 -4.34
C VAL A 222 -15.70 -9.25 -3.40
N LYS A 223 -16.89 -9.58 -3.89
CA LYS A 223 -17.92 -10.31 -3.13
C LYS A 223 -17.41 -11.67 -2.63
N GLU A 224 -16.79 -12.46 -3.50
CA GLU A 224 -16.23 -13.76 -3.15
C GLU A 224 -15.06 -13.63 -2.18
N ILE A 225 -14.16 -12.66 -2.39
CA ILE A 225 -13.05 -12.38 -1.47
C ILE A 225 -13.60 -12.12 -0.06
N PHE A 226 -14.59 -11.23 0.09
CA PHE A 226 -15.20 -10.96 1.39
C PHE A 226 -15.94 -12.16 1.98
N ALA A 227 -16.64 -12.94 1.16
CA ALA A 227 -17.33 -14.15 1.61
C ALA A 227 -16.33 -15.18 2.15
N GLN A 228 -15.24 -15.41 1.42
CA GLN A 228 -14.17 -16.32 1.81
C GLN A 228 -13.49 -15.86 3.10
N LEU A 229 -13.06 -14.60 3.19
CA LEU A 229 -12.41 -14.06 4.39
C LEU A 229 -13.30 -14.19 5.64
N LYS A 230 -14.60 -13.89 5.51
CA LYS A 230 -15.56 -14.02 6.62
C LYS A 230 -15.79 -15.48 7.01
N SER A 231 -15.92 -16.37 6.03
CA SER A 231 -16.12 -17.80 6.29
C SER A 231 -14.90 -18.42 6.98
N GLU A 232 -13.69 -18.12 6.50
CA GLU A 232 -12.44 -18.60 7.09
C GLU A 232 -12.25 -18.06 8.51
N PHE A 233 -12.55 -16.77 8.73
CA PHE A 233 -12.47 -16.15 10.06
C PHE A 233 -13.46 -16.77 11.05
N ALA A 234 -14.70 -17.02 10.64
CA ALA A 234 -15.74 -17.59 11.48
C ALA A 234 -15.51 -19.06 11.85
N ALA A 235 -14.61 -19.76 11.14
CA ALA A 235 -14.28 -21.16 11.38
C ALA A 235 -13.13 -21.37 12.40
N LEU A 236 -12.57 -20.29 12.95
CA LEU A 236 -11.44 -20.28 13.90
C LEU A 236 -11.92 -19.98 15.33
#